data_AF-A0A7Y3AI09-F1
#
_entry.id   AF-A0A7Y3AI09-F1
#
_cell.length_a   1.000
_cell.length_b   1.000
_cell.length_c   1.000
_cell.angle_alpha   90.00
_cell.angle_beta   90.00
_cell.angle_gamma   90.00
#
_symmetry.space_group_name_H-M   'P 1'
#
loop_
_entity.id
_entity.type
_entity.pdbx_description
1 polymer ?
#
loop_
_entity_poly.entity_id
_entity_poly.type
_entity_poly.pdbx_seq_one_letter_code
_entity_poly.pdbx_strand_id
1 'polypeptide(L)'
;MRKRYIYTILFGVPGFVISLTISFIIFGMVTGLLWLYFFGDNPWPQTTEKTLPLFFALMFFLLWIAFITVGYNIGKNLEQEPGVNKKHVVVSLILTITPLLIIVIHQMRVGNIGPKSESILCSDFCSQNGYSASGMPPIYSGQDVCSCYDEFGNEALKVPINDFVLSK
;
A
#
# COMPACT_ATOMS: atom_id res chain seq x y z
N MET A 1 -25.22 14.43 -19.72
CA MET A 1 -24.13 15.31 -19.21
C MET A 1 -23.29 15.80 -20.38
N ARG A 2 -22.72 17.02 -20.31
CA ARG A 2 -21.74 17.48 -21.33
C ARG A 2 -20.47 16.63 -21.24
N LYS A 3 -19.87 16.29 -22.39
CA LYS A 3 -18.70 15.40 -22.46
C LYS A 3 -17.51 15.90 -21.65
N ARG A 4 -17.32 17.22 -21.56
CA ARG A 4 -16.31 17.84 -20.71
C ARG A 4 -16.33 17.31 -19.27
N TYR A 5 -17.50 17.15 -18.65
CA TYR A 5 -17.60 16.65 -17.27
C TYR A 5 -17.38 15.15 -17.16
N ILE A 6 -17.80 14.38 -18.18
CA ILE A 6 -17.55 12.93 -18.24
C ILE A 6 -16.04 12.68 -18.29
N TYR A 7 -15.32 13.40 -19.16
CA TYR A 7 -13.87 13.27 -19.27
C TYR A 7 -13.14 13.79 -18.02
N THR A 8 -13.65 14.83 -17.36
CA THR A 8 -13.09 15.27 -16.07
C THR A 8 -13.13 14.14 -15.03
N ILE A 9 -14.24 13.41 -14.91
CA ILE A 9 -14.32 12.27 -13.98
C ILE A 9 -13.44 11.12 -14.47
N LEU A 10 -13.51 10.81 -15.77
CA LEU A 10 -12.78 9.70 -16.40
C LEU A 10 -11.26 9.85 -16.22
N PHE A 11 -10.73 11.06 -16.25
CA PHE A 11 -9.30 11.31 -16.01
C PHE A 11 -9.01 11.68 -14.55
N GLY A 12 -10.00 12.19 -13.82
CA GLY A 12 -9.84 12.61 -12.42
C GLY A 12 -9.62 11.43 -11.47
N VAL A 13 -10.32 10.31 -11.65
CA VAL A 13 -10.15 9.11 -10.80
C VAL A 13 -8.80 8.43 -11.00
N PRO A 14 -8.38 8.03 -12.22
CA PRO A 14 -7.04 7.49 -12.42
C PRO A 14 -5.96 8.54 -12.14
N GLY A 15 -6.22 9.81 -12.47
CA GLY A 15 -5.32 10.92 -12.17
C GLY A 15 -5.07 11.08 -10.66
N PHE A 16 -6.08 10.86 -9.81
CA PHE A 16 -5.92 10.86 -8.35
C PHE A 16 -4.87 9.83 -7.92
N VAL A 17 -5.01 8.58 -8.40
CA VAL A 17 -4.12 7.48 -8.01
C VAL A 17 -2.69 7.71 -8.52
N ILE A 18 -2.56 8.18 -9.77
CA ILE A 18 -1.25 8.50 -10.37
C ILE A 18 -0.59 9.66 -9.63
N SER A 19 -1.32 10.75 -9.37
CA SER A 19 -0.81 11.89 -8.60
C SER A 19 -0.35 11.48 -7.20
N LEU A 20 -1.15 10.66 -6.52
CA LEU A 20 -0.80 10.17 -5.19
C LEU A 20 0.49 9.34 -5.23
N THR A 21 0.61 8.44 -6.21
CA THR A 21 1.80 7.59 -6.39
C THR A 21 3.06 8.43 -6.66
N ILE A 22 2.98 9.36 -7.62
CA ILE A 22 4.09 10.26 -7.95
C ILE A 22 4.46 11.10 -6.72
N SER A 23 3.48 11.61 -5.98
CA SER A 23 3.73 12.37 -4.77
C SER A 23 4.43 11.55 -3.70
N PHE A 24 4.05 10.29 -3.50
CA PHE A 24 4.75 9.40 -2.56
C PHE A 24 6.19 9.14 -2.97
N ILE A 25 6.44 8.90 -4.27
CA ILE A 25 7.79 8.67 -4.79
C ILE A 25 8.66 9.89 -4.53
N ILE A 26 8.21 11.08 -4.93
CA ILE A 26 8.98 12.32 -4.76
C ILE A 26 9.16 12.65 -3.29
N PHE A 27 8.12 12.50 -2.47
CA PHE A 27 8.22 12.71 -1.03
C PHE A 27 9.21 11.74 -0.37
N GLY A 28 9.17 10.46 -0.74
CA GLY A 28 10.13 9.46 -0.26
C GLY A 28 11.56 9.80 -0.67
N MET A 29 11.77 10.26 -1.92
CA MET A 29 13.08 10.73 -2.38
C MET A 29 13.57 11.94 -1.58
N VAL A 30 12.73 12.96 -1.40
CA VAL A 30 13.09 14.17 -0.64
C VAL A 30 13.39 13.83 0.83
N THR A 31 12.52 13.03 1.46
CA THR A 31 12.69 12.59 2.85
C THR A 31 13.96 11.76 3.01
N GLY A 32 14.21 10.84 2.08
CA GLY A 32 15.43 10.02 2.06
C GLY A 32 16.70 10.85 1.87
N LEU A 33 16.67 11.87 1.00
CA LEU A 33 17.78 12.81 0.83
C LEU A 33 18.03 13.64 2.09
N LEU A 34 16.98 14.17 2.71
CA LEU A 34 17.07 14.92 3.97
C LEU A 34 17.64 14.04 5.09
N TRP A 35 17.20 12.78 5.17
CA TRP A 35 17.71 11.83 6.13
C TRP A 35 19.19 11.50 5.88
N LEU A 36 19.57 11.10 4.67
CA LEU A 36 20.93 10.67 4.34
C LEU A 36 21.98 11.79 4.43
N TYR A 37 21.63 13.03 4.06
CA TYR A 37 22.62 14.10 3.86
C TYR A 37 22.53 15.24 4.87
N PHE A 38 21.40 15.43 5.54
CA PHE A 38 21.20 16.60 6.40
C PHE A 38 20.98 16.24 7.87
N PHE A 39 20.04 15.35 8.17
CA PHE A 39 19.59 15.14 9.55
C PHE A 39 20.08 13.82 10.16
N GLY A 40 20.12 12.74 9.39
CA GLY A 40 20.41 11.39 9.89
C GLY A 40 19.45 10.99 11.01
N ASP A 41 20.01 10.42 12.08
CA ASP A 41 19.27 9.99 13.27
C ASP A 41 19.01 11.14 14.28
N ASN A 42 19.44 12.36 13.97
CA ASN A 42 19.16 13.50 14.85
C ASN A 42 17.67 13.88 14.78
N PRO A 43 17.11 14.47 15.85
CA PRO A 43 15.76 15.01 15.84
C PRO A 43 15.58 16.03 14.71
N TRP A 44 14.49 15.91 13.96
CA TRP A 44 14.22 16.80 12.84
C TRP A 44 13.78 18.17 13.36
N PRO A 45 14.15 19.27 12.68
CA PRO A 45 13.65 20.59 13.04
C PRO A 45 12.12 20.63 12.97
N GLN A 46 11.47 21.28 13.94
CA GLN A 46 10.01 21.45 13.95
C GLN A 46 9.46 22.08 12.67
N THR A 47 10.27 22.92 12.00
CA THR A 47 9.92 23.49 10.69
C THR A 47 9.84 22.42 9.62
N THR A 48 10.80 21.50 9.54
CA THR A 48 10.81 20.38 8.58
C THR A 48 9.61 19.47 8.81
N GLU A 49 9.32 19.11 10.06
CA GLU A 49 8.18 18.25 10.42
C GLU A 49 6.84 18.81 9.93
N LYS A 50 6.67 20.14 9.97
CA LYS A 50 5.44 20.81 9.48
C LYS A 50 5.43 21.03 7.98
N THR A 51 6.60 21.34 7.40
CA THR A 51 6.69 21.75 5.99
C THR A 51 6.63 20.54 5.05
N LEU A 52 7.17 19.39 5.45
CA LEU A 52 7.24 18.21 4.61
C LEU A 52 5.84 17.64 4.24
N PRO A 53 4.89 17.48 5.19
CA PRO A 53 3.53 17.04 4.85
C PRO A 53 2.78 18.07 4.01
N LEU A 54 3.02 19.37 4.24
CA LEU A 54 2.44 20.44 3.44
C LEU A 54 2.94 20.37 1.99
N PHE A 55 4.24 20.17 1.80
CA PHE A 55 4.85 19.96 0.50
C PHE A 55 4.25 18.76 -0.24
N PHE A 56 4.08 17.62 0.45
CA PHE A 56 3.40 16.45 -0.09
C PHE A 56 1.98 16.77 -0.57
N ALA A 57 1.17 17.39 0.29
CA ALA A 57 -0.21 17.74 -0.02
C ALA A 57 -0.29 18.68 -1.22
N LEU A 58 0.53 19.74 -1.25
CA LEU A 58 0.59 20.70 -2.35
C LEU A 58 0.94 20.02 -3.67
N MET A 59 1.99 19.20 -3.69
CA MET A 59 2.40 18.47 -4.89
C MET A 59 1.30 17.54 -5.39
N PHE A 60 0.65 16.80 -4.48
CA PHE A 60 -0.48 15.94 -4.81
C PHE A 60 -1.63 16.74 -5.45
N PHE A 61 -2.06 17.84 -4.83
CA PHE A 61 -3.16 18.66 -5.35
C PHE A 61 -2.81 19.30 -6.69
N LEU A 62 -1.59 19.79 -6.88
CA LEU A 62 -1.14 20.38 -8.15
C LEU A 62 -1.20 19.35 -9.28
N LEU A 63 -0.67 18.15 -9.06
CA LEU A 63 -0.70 17.07 -10.06
C LEU A 63 -2.15 16.64 -10.36
N TRP A 64 -2.98 16.49 -9.33
CA TRP A 64 -4.37 16.06 -9.51
C TRP A 64 -5.21 17.10 -10.27
N ILE A 65 -5.08 18.38 -9.93
CA ILE A 65 -5.73 19.48 -10.66
C ILE A 65 -5.24 19.52 -12.12
N ALA A 66 -3.95 19.26 -12.38
CA ALA A 66 -3.44 19.17 -13.75
C ALA A 66 -4.14 18.07 -14.54
N PHE A 67 -4.30 16.85 -13.99
CA PHE A 67 -5.03 15.76 -14.65
C PHE A 67 -6.51 16.09 -14.92
N ILE A 68 -7.19 16.71 -13.95
CA ILE A 68 -8.59 17.17 -14.10
C ILE A 68 -8.69 18.19 -15.24
N THR A 69 -7.75 19.14 -15.29
CA THR A 69 -7.71 20.20 -16.31
C THR A 69 -7.45 19.62 -17.70
N VAL A 70 -6.51 18.67 -17.82
CA VAL A 70 -6.25 17.93 -19.06
C VAL A 70 -7.49 17.18 -19.51
N GLY A 71 -8.15 16.45 -18.60
CA GLY A 71 -9.41 15.74 -18.88
C GLY A 71 -10.52 16.67 -19.36
N TYR A 72 -10.69 17.83 -18.71
CA TYR A 72 -11.66 18.84 -19.12
C TYR A 72 -11.38 19.37 -20.53
N ASN A 73 -10.12 19.71 -20.83
CA ASN A 73 -9.72 20.24 -22.14
C ASN A 73 -9.91 19.22 -23.27
N ILE A 74 -9.52 17.97 -23.03
CA ILE A 74 -9.76 16.86 -23.97
C ILE A 74 -11.27 16.70 -24.19
N GLY A 75 -12.05 16.66 -23.12
CA GLY A 75 -13.50 16.52 -23.20
C GLY A 75 -14.19 17.67 -23.94
N LYS A 76 -13.69 18.91 -23.78
CA LYS A 76 -14.16 20.10 -24.51
C LYS A 76 -13.88 19.99 -26.01
N ASN A 77 -12.69 19.54 -26.40
CA ASN A 77 -12.33 19.38 -27.81
C ASN A 77 -13.13 18.27 -28.51
N LEU A 78 -13.56 17.26 -27.76
CA LEU A 78 -14.35 16.13 -28.27
C LEU A 78 -15.87 16.37 -28.23
N GLU A 79 -16.34 17.58 -27.91
CA GLU A 79 -17.78 17.91 -27.92
C GLU A 79 -18.38 17.89 -29.34
N GLN A 80 -17.57 18.13 -30.38
CA GLN A 80 -18.01 18.17 -31.77
C GLN A 80 -18.25 16.78 -32.38
N GLU A 81 -17.63 15.74 -31.85
CA GLU A 81 -17.81 14.37 -32.35
C GLU A 81 -19.11 13.75 -31.81
N PRO A 82 -19.76 12.81 -32.51
CA PRO A 82 -20.84 12.04 -31.92
C PRO A 82 -20.30 10.91 -31.03
N GLY A 83 -20.68 10.89 -29.74
CA GLY A 83 -20.39 9.79 -28.81
C GLY A 83 -19.07 9.89 -28.03
N VAL A 84 -18.90 9.02 -27.02
CA VAL A 84 -17.68 8.92 -26.21
C VAL A 84 -16.73 7.92 -26.86
N ASN A 85 -15.47 8.31 -27.03
CA ASN A 85 -14.46 7.43 -27.59
C ASN A 85 -14.15 6.28 -26.60
N LYS A 86 -14.49 5.05 -27.01
CA LYS A 86 -14.32 3.83 -26.22
C LYS A 86 -12.86 3.60 -25.78
N LYS A 87 -11.88 4.05 -26.56
CA LYS A 87 -10.46 3.90 -26.21
C LYS A 87 -10.10 4.65 -24.93
N HIS A 88 -10.56 5.90 -24.77
CA HIS A 88 -10.30 6.67 -23.55
C HIS A 88 -10.95 6.06 -22.32
N VAL A 89 -12.15 5.49 -22.48
CA VAL A 89 -12.85 4.78 -21.40
C VAL A 89 -12.06 3.55 -20.96
N VAL A 90 -11.63 2.72 -21.91
CA VAL A 90 -10.85 1.51 -21.61
C VAL A 90 -9.51 1.85 -20.96
N VAL A 91 -8.80 2.88 -21.46
CA VAL A 91 -7.52 3.31 -20.88
C VAL A 91 -7.70 3.80 -19.44
N SER A 92 -8.70 4.64 -19.18
CA SER A 92 -9.01 5.11 -17.82
C SER A 92 -9.36 3.96 -16.88
N LEU A 93 -10.17 3.01 -17.36
CA LEU A 93 -10.55 1.83 -16.60
C LEU A 93 -9.31 1.01 -16.22
N ILE A 94 -8.42 0.73 -17.18
CA ILE A 94 -7.17 -0.01 -16.94
C ILE A 94 -6.27 0.74 -15.95
N LEU A 95 -6.10 2.05 -16.13
CA LEU A 95 -5.27 2.89 -15.23
C LEU A 95 -5.83 2.94 -13.81
N THR A 96 -7.14 2.79 -13.63
CA THR A 96 -7.78 2.77 -12.31
C THR A 96 -7.70 1.38 -11.67
N ILE A 97 -7.98 0.32 -12.44
CA ILE A 97 -8.05 -1.06 -11.92
C ILE A 97 -6.66 -1.61 -11.62
N THR A 98 -5.67 -1.35 -12.46
CA THR A 98 -4.31 -1.89 -12.31
C THR A 98 -3.70 -1.61 -10.92
N PRO A 99 -3.64 -0.36 -10.42
CA PRO A 99 -3.09 -0.09 -9.09
C PRO A 99 -3.91 -0.73 -7.97
N LEU A 100 -5.24 -0.82 -8.10
CA LEU A 100 -6.09 -1.50 -7.12
C LEU A 100 -5.77 -2.99 -7.06
N LEU A 101 -5.59 -3.65 -8.21
CA LEU A 101 -5.19 -5.05 -8.27
C LEU A 101 -3.83 -5.27 -7.63
N ILE A 102 -2.87 -4.38 -7.86
CA ILE A 102 -1.54 -4.45 -7.21
C ILE A 102 -1.69 -4.40 -5.68
N ILE A 103 -2.50 -3.47 -5.16
CA ILE A 103 -2.78 -3.36 -3.72
C ILE A 103 -3.40 -4.65 -3.20
N VAL A 104 -4.43 -5.18 -3.86
CA VAL A 104 -5.11 -6.42 -3.45
C VAL A 104 -4.14 -7.59 -3.43
N ILE A 105 -3.35 -7.79 -4.49
CA ILE A 105 -2.36 -8.88 -4.57
C ILE A 105 -1.32 -8.73 -3.45
N HIS A 106 -0.87 -7.51 -3.19
CA HIS A 106 0.08 -7.26 -2.10
C HIS A 106 -0.54 -7.58 -0.73
N GLN A 107 -1.76 -7.13 -0.46
CA GLN A 107 -2.47 -7.39 0.81
C GLN A 107 -2.81 -8.87 1.00
N MET A 108 -3.03 -9.62 -0.09
CA MET A 108 -3.14 -11.08 -0.04
C MET A 108 -1.81 -11.73 0.36
N ARG A 109 -0.68 -11.27 -0.20
CA ARG A 109 0.64 -11.82 0.10
C ARG A 109 1.11 -11.52 1.52
N VAL A 110 0.78 -10.35 2.06
CA VAL A 110 1.15 -9.95 3.43
C VAL A 110 0.21 -10.57 4.48
N GLY A 111 -0.80 -11.35 4.07
CA GLY A 111 -1.67 -12.09 4.98
C GLY A 111 -2.73 -11.24 5.68
N ASN A 112 -3.00 -10.03 5.19
CA ASN A 112 -4.05 -9.16 5.75
C ASN A 112 -5.44 -9.55 5.22
N ILE A 113 -5.52 -10.00 3.96
CA ILE A 113 -6.75 -10.52 3.32
C ILE A 113 -6.64 -12.04 3.06
N GLY A 114 -5.41 -12.55 2.92
CA GLY A 114 -5.14 -13.98 2.69
C GLY A 114 -5.11 -14.81 3.97
N PRO A 115 -4.84 -16.12 3.88
CA PRO A 115 -4.58 -16.95 5.05
C PRO A 115 -3.43 -16.33 5.86
N LYS A 116 -3.59 -16.32 7.19
CA LYS A 116 -2.55 -15.85 8.10
C LYS A 116 -1.26 -16.60 7.82
N SER A 117 -0.12 -15.90 7.87
CA SER A 117 1.18 -16.57 7.78
C SER A 117 1.35 -17.53 8.95
N GLU A 118 2.13 -18.59 8.74
CA GLU A 118 2.41 -19.58 9.78
C GLU A 118 3.03 -18.96 11.03
N SER A 119 3.82 -17.89 10.87
CA SER A 119 4.36 -17.10 11.98
C SER A 119 3.29 -16.45 12.85
N ILE A 120 2.22 -15.92 12.24
CA ILE A 120 1.09 -15.33 12.95
C ILE A 120 0.27 -16.45 13.61
N LEU A 121 0.08 -17.58 12.93
CA LEU A 121 -0.62 -18.74 13.49
C LEU A 121 0.11 -19.30 14.73
N CYS A 122 1.43 -19.42 14.66
CA CYS A 122 2.26 -19.85 15.78
C CYS A 122 2.19 -18.85 16.94
N SER A 123 2.29 -17.55 16.65
CA SER A 123 2.14 -16.49 17.66
C SER A 123 0.77 -16.52 18.33
N ASP A 124 -0.31 -16.63 17.56
CA ASP A 124 -1.67 -16.69 18.07
C ASP A 124 -1.87 -17.95 18.93
N PHE A 125 -1.36 -19.11 18.49
CA PHE A 125 -1.44 -20.37 19.22
C PHE A 125 -0.72 -20.29 20.56
N CYS A 126 0.54 -19.82 20.58
CA CYS A 126 1.31 -19.70 21.82
C CYS A 126 0.66 -18.71 22.78
N SER A 127 0.21 -17.56 22.29
CA SER A 127 -0.47 -16.55 23.11
C SER A 127 -1.79 -17.08 23.70
N GLN A 128 -2.59 -17.80 22.93
CA GLN A 128 -3.84 -18.42 23.41
C GLN A 128 -3.61 -19.49 24.48
N ASN A 129 -2.45 -20.14 24.48
CA ASN A 129 -2.06 -21.14 25.47
C ASN A 129 -1.27 -20.56 26.66
N GLY A 130 -1.16 -19.23 26.76
CA GLY A 130 -0.54 -18.56 27.90
C GLY A 130 0.98 -18.41 27.84
N TYR A 131 1.59 -18.61 26.68
CA TYR A 131 3.03 -18.42 26.47
C TYR A 131 3.36 -16.97 26.12
N SER A 132 4.54 -16.51 26.53
CA SER A 132 4.96 -15.11 26.41
C SER A 132 5.55 -14.77 25.05
N ALA A 133 6.10 -15.76 24.35
CA ALA A 133 6.64 -15.58 23.00
C ALA A 133 6.48 -16.85 22.14
N SER A 134 6.70 -16.68 20.84
CA SER A 134 6.71 -17.76 19.85
C SER A 134 7.91 -17.62 18.92
N GLY A 135 8.31 -18.73 18.31
CA GLY A 135 9.40 -18.76 17.36
C GLY A 135 9.22 -19.89 16.35
N MET A 136 9.74 -19.65 15.16
CA MET A 136 9.78 -20.63 14.09
C MET A 136 11.20 -20.68 13.53
N PRO A 137 11.68 -21.86 13.13
CA PRO A 137 12.96 -21.97 12.46
C PRO A 137 12.90 -21.32 11.06
N PRO A 138 14.06 -21.03 10.45
CA PRO A 138 14.10 -20.48 9.09
C PRO A 138 13.35 -21.37 8.10
N ILE A 139 12.68 -20.75 7.11
CA ILE A 139 11.82 -21.42 6.11
C ILE A 139 12.53 -22.56 5.36
N TYR A 140 13.86 -22.51 5.24
CA TYR A 140 14.67 -23.53 4.56
C TYR A 140 15.21 -24.64 5.47
N SER A 141 14.84 -24.65 6.75
CA SER A 141 15.28 -25.67 7.71
C SER A 141 14.59 -27.03 7.53
N GLY A 142 13.50 -27.08 6.75
CA GLY A 142 12.68 -28.28 6.56
C GLY A 142 11.94 -28.72 7.83
N GLN A 143 11.89 -27.87 8.86
CA GLN A 143 11.19 -28.13 10.11
C GLN A 143 10.01 -27.16 10.25
N ASP A 144 8.80 -27.65 9.95
CA ASP A 144 7.57 -26.87 10.10
C ASP A 144 7.04 -26.99 11.53
N VAL A 145 7.79 -26.40 12.47
CA VAL A 145 7.53 -26.46 13.91
C VAL A 145 7.35 -25.07 14.50
N CYS A 146 6.41 -24.95 15.43
CA CYS A 146 6.16 -23.78 16.24
C CYS A 146 6.70 -24.04 17.65
N SER A 147 7.60 -23.17 18.11
CA SER A 147 8.16 -23.18 19.46
C SER A 147 7.51 -22.07 20.30
N CYS A 148 6.93 -22.41 21.45
CA CYS A 148 6.40 -21.47 22.43
C CYS A 148 7.37 -21.31 23.59
N TYR A 149 7.55 -20.08 24.07
CA TYR A 149 8.47 -19.75 25.14
C TYR A 149 7.75 -19.29 26.41
N ASP A 150 8.29 -19.67 27.56
CA ASP A 150 7.83 -19.18 28.87
C ASP A 150 8.22 -17.70 29.12
N GLU A 151 7.85 -17.18 30.30
CA GLU A 151 8.16 -15.81 30.72
C GLU A 151 9.67 -15.53 30.86
N PHE A 152 10.49 -16.58 30.93
CA PHE A 152 11.95 -16.50 31.04
C PHE A 152 12.65 -16.68 29.68
N GLY A 153 11.89 -16.90 28.60
CA GLY A 153 12.43 -17.12 27.26
C GLY A 153 12.93 -18.55 27.00
N ASN A 154 12.58 -19.53 27.84
CA ASN A 154 12.92 -20.93 27.60
C ASN A 154 11.86 -21.59 26.72
N GLU A 155 12.27 -22.47 25.81
CA GLU A 155 11.35 -23.26 25.00
C GLU A 155 10.55 -24.20 25.91
N ALA A 156 9.25 -23.93 26.05
CA ALA A 156 8.35 -24.67 26.94
C ALA A 156 7.51 -25.70 26.16
N LEU A 157 7.24 -25.44 24.88
CA LEU A 157 6.46 -26.31 24.02
C LEU A 157 6.95 -26.21 22.58
N LYS A 158 7.05 -27.35 21.89
CA LYS A 158 7.37 -27.42 20.48
C LYS A 158 6.38 -28.33 19.78
N VAL A 159 5.62 -27.78 18.84
CA VAL A 159 4.52 -28.48 18.14
C VAL A 159 4.65 -28.33 16.62
N PRO A 160 4.42 -29.39 15.83
CA PRO A 160 4.29 -29.29 14.38
C PRO A 160 3.14 -28.36 14.00
N ILE A 161 3.33 -27.52 12.99
CA ILE A 161 2.31 -26.54 12.56
C ILE A 161 1.03 -27.23 12.09
N ASN A 162 1.18 -28.35 11.38
CA ASN A 162 0.06 -29.09 10.81
C ASN A 162 -0.91 -29.62 11.88
N ASP A 163 -0.44 -29.83 13.11
CA ASP A 163 -1.25 -30.44 14.18
C ASP A 163 -2.33 -29.50 14.72
N PHE A 164 -2.14 -28.17 14.62
CA PHE A 164 -3.11 -27.17 15.08
C PHE A 164 -3.70 -26.30 13.96
N VAL A 165 -3.16 -26.41 12.73
CA VAL A 165 -3.75 -25.77 11.54
C VAL A 165 -4.91 -26.60 10.98
N LEU A 166 -4.86 -27.94 11.07
CA LEU A 166 -5.91 -28.83 10.56
C LEU A 166 -7.06 -29.08 11.55
N SER A 167 -6.96 -28.60 12.79
CA SER A 167 -8.01 -28.74 13.81
C SER A 167 -9.03 -27.58 13.79
N LYS A 168 -8.92 -26.65 12.85
CA LYS A 168 -9.85 -25.52 12.62
C LYS A 168 -10.51 -25.64 11.26
#